data_AF-A0A3D0RTL2-F1
#
_entry.id   AF-A0A3D0RTL2-F1
#
_cell.length_a   1.000
_cell.length_b   1.000
_cell.length_c   1.000
_cell.angle_alpha   90.00
_cell.angle_beta   90.00
_cell.angle_gamma   90.00
#
_symmetry.space_group_name_H-M   'P 1'
#
loop_
_entity.id
_entity.type
_entity.pdbx_description
1 polymer ?
#
loop_
_entity_poly.entity_id
_entity_poly.type
_entity_poly.pdbx_seq_one_letter_code
_entity_poly.pdbx_strand_id
1 'polypeptide(L)'
;TPPTTPTEEPTPPVTPPPTTGKVRINKVLDYYNDVVAEHLDSMRDHLREFDPSLDARTIARRSGRLFALGSSYRWATAKDTDDVRVRVASGWDQVPWGCGAPGSDWVCHPTADGEVGVHDGVVEAAVEHDDGQVVVVAGTLPEADLVTAAGDERLILPGDTPPVSPPTLDPETFASSGEAALIPAGESFARTSLSRAPAVRGTWAVDGIDRGTLSWSAAPIYSGGGWSCLKGYRTCVDLQVEVDGETVTVHLARLRPRLGGGWLVQYDGPSYAVRVASTDRTFPKKRAFGFVTDDAWQPVR
;
A
#
# COMPACT_ATOMS: atom_id res chain seq x y z
N THR A 1 31.45 -4.46 -50.99
CA THR A 1 31.10 -4.81 -49.60
C THR A 1 30.25 -3.69 -49.05
N PRO A 2 28.99 -3.92 -48.67
CA PRO A 2 28.19 -2.89 -48.01
C PRO A 2 28.79 -2.60 -46.62
N PRO A 3 28.75 -1.35 -46.13
CA PRO A 3 29.24 -1.02 -44.80
C PRO A 3 28.28 -1.57 -43.75
N THR A 4 28.79 -2.42 -42.86
CA THR A 4 28.14 -2.83 -41.62
C THR A 4 28.15 -1.63 -40.68
N THR A 5 27.00 -1.02 -40.44
CA THR A 5 26.80 -0.09 -39.32
C THR A 5 27.01 -0.87 -38.01
N PRO A 6 27.87 -0.44 -37.09
CA PRO A 6 27.96 -1.07 -35.79
C PRO A 6 26.67 -0.77 -35.02
N THR A 7 25.91 -1.81 -34.71
CA THR A 7 24.86 -1.76 -33.69
C THR A 7 25.57 -1.59 -32.35
N GLU A 8 25.56 -0.38 -31.81
CA GLU A 8 26.04 -0.12 -30.46
C GLU A 8 25.06 -0.80 -29.51
N GLU A 9 25.53 -1.87 -28.86
CA GLU A 9 24.74 -2.61 -27.87
C GLU A 9 24.52 -1.69 -26.65
N PRO A 10 23.27 -1.51 -26.18
CA PRO A 10 23.00 -0.65 -25.05
C PRO A 10 23.81 -1.12 -23.83
N THR A 11 24.59 -0.20 -23.26
CA THR A 11 25.41 -0.49 -22.08
C THR A 11 24.49 -0.55 -20.86
N PRO A 12 24.45 -1.66 -20.09
CA PRO A 12 23.59 -1.75 -18.93
C PRO A 12 23.97 -0.72 -17.85
N PRO A 13 23.03 -0.23 -17.03
CA PRO A 13 23.29 0.81 -16.06
C PRO A 13 24.25 0.29 -15.00
N VAL A 14 25.35 1.02 -14.83
CA VAL A 14 26.62 0.44 -14.34
C VAL A 14 26.66 0.26 -12.82
N THR A 15 25.69 0.73 -12.02
CA THR A 15 25.65 0.37 -10.59
C THR A 15 24.26 0.60 -9.98
N PRO A 16 23.67 -0.37 -9.25
CA PRO A 16 22.45 -0.15 -8.49
C PRO A 16 22.63 0.98 -7.47
N PRO A 17 21.56 1.72 -7.14
CA PRO A 17 21.64 2.83 -6.22
C PRO A 17 22.09 2.35 -4.83
N PRO A 18 22.86 3.15 -4.08
CA PRO A 18 23.35 2.73 -2.78
C PRO A 18 22.20 2.49 -1.80
N THR A 19 22.20 1.31 -1.17
CA THR A 19 21.24 0.87 -0.14
C THR A 19 21.61 1.33 1.28
N THR A 20 22.63 2.19 1.42
CA THR A 20 23.01 2.80 2.70
C THR A 20 23.52 4.24 2.49
N GLY A 21 23.30 5.12 3.48
CA GLY A 21 23.89 6.46 3.50
C GLY A 21 23.16 7.53 2.66
N LYS A 22 23.88 8.59 2.25
CA LYS A 22 23.28 9.75 1.56
C LYS A 22 22.88 9.40 0.12
N VAL A 23 21.58 9.25 -0.10
CA VAL A 23 20.99 9.01 -1.42
C VAL A 23 20.85 10.31 -2.23
N ARG A 24 21.36 10.31 -3.46
CA ARG A 24 21.11 11.38 -4.44
C ARG A 24 19.89 11.03 -5.28
N ILE A 25 18.70 11.49 -4.86
CA ILE A 25 17.40 11.09 -5.45
C ILE A 25 17.38 11.19 -6.98
N ASN A 26 17.84 12.28 -7.57
CA ASN A 26 17.81 12.44 -9.03
C ASN A 26 18.64 11.36 -9.75
N LYS A 27 19.76 10.91 -9.19
CA LYS A 27 20.54 9.81 -9.77
C LYS A 27 19.82 8.46 -9.69
N VAL A 28 18.98 8.27 -8.68
CA VAL A 28 18.18 7.05 -8.55
C VAL A 28 17.03 7.06 -9.55
N LEU A 29 16.38 8.21 -9.75
CA LEU A 29 15.32 8.33 -10.74
C LEU A 29 15.85 8.20 -12.18
N ASP A 30 17.06 8.68 -12.43
CA ASP A 30 17.79 8.43 -13.69
C ASP A 30 18.10 6.94 -13.87
N TYR A 31 18.60 6.28 -12.83
CA TYR A 31 18.82 4.82 -12.85
C TYR A 31 17.54 4.01 -13.10
N TYR A 32 16.42 4.39 -12.47
CA TYR A 32 15.12 3.75 -12.73
C TYR A 32 14.66 3.94 -14.18
N ASN A 33 14.90 5.13 -14.78
CA ASN A 33 14.64 5.36 -16.20
C ASN A 33 15.46 4.38 -17.04
N ASP A 34 16.74 4.19 -16.71
CA ASP A 34 17.61 3.28 -17.45
C ASP A 34 17.15 1.82 -17.38
N VAL A 35 16.82 1.32 -16.19
CA VAL A 35 16.34 -0.05 -16.00
C VAL A 35 15.04 -0.27 -16.78
N VAL A 36 14.09 0.66 -16.70
CA VAL A 36 12.83 0.53 -17.43
C VAL A 36 13.01 0.68 -18.94
N ALA A 37 13.95 1.50 -19.39
CA ALA A 37 14.29 1.58 -20.80
C ALA A 37 14.75 0.24 -21.37
N GLU A 38 15.56 -0.54 -20.64
CA GLU A 38 16.01 -1.84 -21.13
C GLU A 38 14.88 -2.81 -21.47
N HIS A 39 13.77 -2.71 -20.74
CA HIS A 39 12.59 -3.55 -20.95
C HIS A 39 11.62 -2.97 -21.96
N LEU A 40 11.38 -1.67 -21.90
CA LEU A 40 10.31 -1.03 -22.67
C LEU A 40 10.80 -0.40 -23.99
N ASP A 41 12.05 0.06 -24.04
CA ASP A 41 12.63 0.81 -25.15
C ASP A 41 14.15 0.62 -25.21
N SER A 42 14.58 -0.64 -25.41
CA SER A 42 15.99 -1.02 -25.32
C SER A 42 16.91 -0.26 -26.27
N MET A 43 16.37 0.22 -27.40
CA MET A 43 17.07 1.04 -28.39
C MET A 43 17.08 2.54 -28.06
N ARG A 44 16.35 2.98 -27.02
CA ARG A 44 16.21 4.39 -26.59
C ARG A 44 15.61 5.30 -27.67
N ASP A 45 14.70 4.78 -28.48
CA ASP A 45 14.09 5.53 -29.57
C ASP A 45 12.95 6.46 -29.09
N HIS A 46 12.33 6.15 -27.95
CA HIS A 46 11.08 6.76 -27.49
C HIS A 46 11.17 7.35 -26.08
N LEU A 47 11.68 6.58 -25.12
CA LEU A 47 11.75 6.97 -23.72
C LEU A 47 12.84 8.03 -23.55
N ARG A 48 12.44 9.20 -23.06
CA ARG A 48 13.36 10.31 -22.82
C ARG A 48 14.15 10.09 -21.55
N GLU A 49 15.39 10.61 -21.57
CA GLU A 49 16.21 10.74 -20.37
C GLU A 49 15.48 11.54 -19.28
N PHE A 50 15.78 11.20 -18.03
CA PHE A 50 15.17 11.84 -16.88
C PHE A 50 15.59 13.32 -16.79
N ASP A 51 14.60 14.21 -16.84
CA ASP A 51 14.76 15.64 -16.67
C ASP A 51 14.05 16.12 -15.40
N PRO A 52 14.78 16.46 -14.31
CA PRO A 52 14.17 16.87 -13.05
C PRO A 52 13.37 18.18 -13.12
N SER A 53 13.45 18.92 -14.23
CA SER A 53 12.67 20.13 -14.47
C SER A 53 11.32 19.87 -15.15
N LEU A 54 11.16 18.71 -15.80
CA LEU A 54 9.97 18.35 -16.57
C LEU A 54 9.25 17.12 -15.99
N ASP A 55 10.00 16.19 -15.43
CA ASP A 55 9.50 14.90 -14.98
C ASP A 55 9.02 14.96 -13.52
N ALA A 56 7.80 14.45 -13.29
CA ALA A 56 7.14 14.56 -12.01
C ALA A 56 7.69 13.49 -11.04
N ARG A 57 8.38 13.93 -9.99
CA ARG A 57 8.86 13.02 -8.93
C ARG A 57 7.84 12.79 -7.83
N THR A 58 7.80 11.57 -7.32
CA THR A 58 7.13 11.22 -6.07
C THR A 58 8.15 10.81 -5.03
N ILE A 59 8.05 11.40 -3.83
CA ILE A 59 8.87 11.01 -2.68
C ILE A 59 7.96 10.88 -1.46
N ALA A 60 7.94 9.69 -0.85
CA ALA A 60 7.26 9.46 0.43
C ALA A 60 8.30 9.17 1.51
N ARG A 61 8.25 9.95 2.60
CA ARG A 61 9.10 9.74 3.79
C ARG A 61 8.27 9.65 5.05
N ARG A 62 8.66 8.76 5.97
CA ARG A 62 8.16 8.71 7.35
C ARG A 62 9.33 8.66 8.31
N SER A 63 9.31 9.50 9.33
CA SER A 63 10.39 9.58 10.34
C SER A 63 11.79 9.71 9.74
N GLY A 64 11.92 10.45 8.62
CA GLY A 64 13.19 10.66 7.90
C GLY A 64 13.59 9.56 6.91
N ARG A 65 13.00 8.36 6.98
CA ARG A 65 13.28 7.23 6.07
C ARG A 65 12.43 7.27 4.82
N LEU A 66 12.93 6.71 3.72
CA LEU A 66 12.26 6.65 2.42
C LEU A 66 11.35 5.41 2.35
N PHE A 67 10.12 5.58 1.90
CA PHE A 67 9.09 4.52 1.84
C PHE A 67 8.48 4.35 0.45
N ALA A 68 8.57 5.37 -0.38
CA ALA A 68 8.28 5.27 -1.80
C ALA A 68 9.07 6.32 -2.57
N LEU A 69 9.53 5.94 -3.76
CA LEU A 69 10.22 6.80 -4.69
C LEU A 69 9.77 6.45 -6.11
N GLY A 70 9.51 7.45 -6.92
CA GLY A 70 9.15 7.24 -8.32
C GLY A 70 9.23 8.51 -9.15
N SER A 71 9.08 8.34 -10.46
CA SER A 71 8.99 9.43 -11.41
C SER A 71 8.02 9.09 -12.55
N SER A 72 7.47 10.11 -13.20
CA SER A 72 7.05 10.00 -14.60
C SER A 72 8.25 10.20 -15.52
N TYR A 73 8.19 9.63 -16.71
CA TYR A 73 9.17 9.75 -17.77
C TYR A 73 8.43 9.95 -19.08
N ARG A 74 8.87 10.94 -19.86
CA ARG A 74 8.22 11.26 -21.13
C ARG A 74 8.54 10.19 -22.17
N TRP A 75 7.52 9.76 -22.87
CA TRP A 75 7.57 8.83 -23.98
C TRP A 75 7.19 9.55 -25.27
N ALA A 76 8.16 9.74 -26.17
CA ALA A 76 7.93 10.45 -27.41
C ALA A 76 7.39 9.50 -28.48
N THR A 77 6.17 9.75 -28.95
CA THR A 77 5.65 9.14 -30.18
C THR A 77 5.64 10.16 -31.32
N ALA A 78 5.36 9.70 -32.55
CA ALA A 78 5.30 10.55 -33.73
C ALA A 78 4.20 11.64 -33.68
N LYS A 79 3.27 11.59 -32.71
CA LYS A 79 2.11 12.50 -32.64
C LYS A 79 1.81 13.05 -31.25
N ASP A 80 2.12 12.32 -30.17
CA ASP A 80 1.80 12.72 -28.79
C ASP A 80 2.95 12.37 -27.81
N THR A 81 2.94 13.00 -26.63
CA THR A 81 3.82 12.64 -25.51
C THR A 81 2.99 11.89 -24.48
N ASP A 82 3.22 10.59 -24.36
CA ASP A 82 2.69 9.78 -23.26
C ASP A 82 3.70 9.78 -22.10
N ASP A 83 3.29 9.34 -20.92
CA ASP A 83 4.19 9.19 -19.78
C ASP A 83 4.27 7.73 -19.35
N VAL A 84 5.50 7.21 -19.21
CA VAL A 84 5.78 6.00 -18.45
C VAL A 84 6.02 6.40 -17.00
N ARG A 85 5.35 5.76 -16.04
CA ARG A 85 5.53 6.06 -14.62
C ARG A 85 6.12 4.85 -13.92
N VAL A 86 7.13 5.08 -13.09
CA VAL A 86 7.73 4.04 -12.24
C VAL A 86 7.64 4.49 -10.80
N ARG A 87 7.20 3.60 -9.92
CA ARG A 87 7.25 3.81 -8.48
C ARG A 87 7.70 2.53 -7.79
N VAL A 88 8.71 2.67 -6.94
CA VAL A 88 9.19 1.63 -6.03
C VAL A 88 8.78 2.03 -4.63
N ALA A 89 8.16 1.11 -3.90
CA ALA A 89 7.69 1.34 -2.55
C ALA A 89 8.05 0.18 -1.64
N SER A 90 8.10 0.44 -0.33
CA SER A 90 8.48 -0.59 0.64
C SER A 90 7.39 -1.65 0.85
N GLY A 91 6.22 -1.48 0.23
CA GLY A 91 5.05 -2.36 0.33
C GLY A 91 3.81 -1.75 -0.34
N TRP A 92 2.77 -2.55 -0.50
CA TRP A 92 1.52 -2.20 -1.22
C TRP A 92 0.81 -0.96 -0.68
N ASP A 93 0.83 -0.73 0.62
CA ASP A 93 0.15 0.41 1.25
C ASP A 93 0.85 1.77 1.01
N GLN A 94 2.02 1.76 0.37
CA GLN A 94 2.78 2.95 0.00
C GLN A 94 2.73 3.24 -1.51
N VAL A 95 2.12 2.36 -2.30
CA VAL A 95 1.84 2.61 -3.71
C VAL A 95 0.40 3.09 -3.86
N PRO A 96 0.14 4.25 -4.49
CA PRO A 96 -1.19 4.55 -4.99
C PRO A 96 -1.42 3.68 -6.25
N TRP A 97 -1.86 2.46 -6.01
CA TRP A 97 -2.27 1.47 -7.00
C TRP A 97 -3.75 1.74 -7.33
N GLY A 98 -4.04 2.06 -8.60
CA GLY A 98 -5.41 2.42 -9.01
C GLY A 98 -6.36 1.22 -8.96
N CYS A 99 -5.80 0.04 -9.21
CA CYS A 99 -6.51 -1.22 -9.21
C CYS A 99 -7.05 -1.55 -7.80
N GLY A 100 -8.39 -1.65 -7.72
CA GLY A 100 -9.28 -1.83 -6.56
C GLY A 100 -9.13 -0.90 -5.36
N ALA A 101 -8.70 0.34 -5.58
CA ALA A 101 -9.19 1.42 -4.73
C ALA A 101 -10.75 1.43 -4.72
N PRO A 102 -11.41 1.76 -3.60
CA PRO A 102 -12.87 1.86 -3.54
C PRO A 102 -13.42 2.83 -4.60
N GLY A 103 -14.38 2.36 -5.41
CA GLY A 103 -14.98 3.17 -6.48
C GLY A 103 -14.08 3.38 -7.70
N SER A 104 -12.98 2.64 -7.80
CA SER A 104 -12.15 2.55 -8.99
C SER A 104 -12.90 1.83 -10.12
N ASP A 105 -12.86 2.41 -11.31
CA ASP A 105 -13.36 1.85 -12.57
C ASP A 105 -12.28 1.08 -13.35
N TRP A 106 -11.14 0.80 -12.70
CA TRP A 106 -10.07 -0.02 -13.25
C TRP A 106 -10.49 -1.49 -13.37
N VAL A 107 -10.17 -2.11 -14.51
CA VAL A 107 -10.30 -3.55 -14.71
C VAL A 107 -9.02 -4.22 -14.24
N CYS A 108 -9.16 -5.17 -13.31
CA CYS A 108 -8.04 -5.76 -12.59
C CYS A 108 -7.97 -7.27 -12.78
N HIS A 109 -6.77 -7.80 -12.96
CA HIS A 109 -6.54 -9.24 -12.97
C HIS A 109 -5.13 -9.59 -12.45
N PRO A 110 -4.96 -10.77 -11.83
CA PRO A 110 -3.64 -11.27 -11.45
C PRO A 110 -2.88 -11.80 -12.67
N THR A 111 -1.55 -11.81 -12.58
CA THR A 111 -0.62 -12.47 -13.51
C THR A 111 0.23 -13.50 -12.75
N ALA A 112 1.18 -14.16 -13.43
CA ALA A 112 2.07 -15.11 -12.77
C ALA A 112 3.00 -14.43 -11.75
N ASP A 113 3.39 -13.19 -12.05
CA ASP A 113 4.43 -12.45 -11.32
C ASP A 113 3.88 -11.21 -10.60
N GLY A 114 2.60 -10.88 -10.72
CA GLY A 114 2.03 -9.69 -10.08
C GLY A 114 0.55 -9.44 -10.34
N GLU A 115 0.16 -8.17 -10.28
CA GLU A 115 -1.20 -7.68 -10.59
C GLU A 115 -1.16 -6.66 -11.72
N VAL A 116 -2.21 -6.65 -12.54
CA VAL A 116 -2.41 -5.66 -13.60
C VAL A 116 -3.75 -4.96 -13.43
N GLY A 117 -3.74 -3.65 -13.64
CA GLY A 117 -4.92 -2.81 -13.76
C GLY A 117 -4.95 -2.10 -15.11
N VAL A 118 -6.13 -2.00 -15.72
CA VAL A 118 -6.35 -1.27 -16.98
C VAL A 118 -7.49 -0.26 -16.82
N HIS A 119 -7.24 0.99 -17.24
CA HIS A 119 -8.23 2.08 -17.21
C HIS A 119 -7.93 3.12 -18.30
N ASP A 120 -8.94 3.49 -19.09
CA ASP A 120 -8.82 4.50 -20.16
C ASP A 120 -7.61 4.28 -21.11
N GLY A 121 -7.26 3.02 -21.39
CA GLY A 121 -6.12 2.65 -22.24
C GLY A 121 -4.76 2.72 -21.56
N VAL A 122 -4.69 3.15 -20.30
CA VAL A 122 -3.51 3.06 -19.44
C VAL A 122 -3.49 1.69 -18.77
N VAL A 123 -2.32 1.06 -18.78
CA VAL A 123 -2.01 -0.17 -18.07
C VAL A 123 -1.09 0.18 -16.91
N GLU A 124 -1.42 -0.31 -15.71
CA GLU A 124 -0.54 -0.34 -14.55
C GLU A 124 -0.21 -1.80 -14.25
N ALA A 125 1.07 -2.13 -14.11
CA ALA A 125 1.55 -3.43 -13.66
C ALA A 125 2.26 -3.25 -12.32
N ALA A 126 1.89 -4.06 -11.33
CA ALA A 126 2.48 -4.05 -10.00
C ALA A 126 3.02 -5.43 -9.63
N VAL A 127 4.28 -5.46 -9.19
CA VAL A 127 4.98 -6.69 -8.82
C VAL A 127 5.57 -6.50 -7.43
N GLU A 128 5.33 -7.48 -6.55
CA GLU A 128 5.96 -7.55 -5.23
C GLU A 128 7.23 -8.41 -5.33
N HIS A 129 8.35 -7.86 -4.90
CA HIS A 129 9.64 -8.55 -4.87
C HIS A 129 9.79 -9.38 -3.59
N ASP A 130 10.74 -10.30 -3.56
CA ASP A 130 11.00 -11.20 -2.43
C ASP A 130 11.30 -10.48 -1.10
N ASP A 131 11.73 -9.22 -1.15
CA ASP A 131 11.99 -8.38 0.02
C ASP A 131 10.77 -7.58 0.51
N GLY A 132 9.59 -7.82 -0.10
CA GLY A 132 8.32 -7.17 0.20
C GLY A 132 8.18 -5.77 -0.42
N GLN A 133 9.16 -5.30 -1.20
CA GLN A 133 9.00 -4.07 -1.97
C GLN A 133 8.02 -4.28 -3.12
N VAL A 134 7.25 -3.24 -3.44
CA VAL A 134 6.31 -3.25 -4.55
C VAL A 134 6.76 -2.24 -5.58
N VAL A 135 6.94 -2.71 -6.80
CA VAL A 135 7.26 -1.91 -7.97
C VAL A 135 6.01 -1.79 -8.82
N VAL A 136 5.68 -0.56 -9.21
CA VAL A 136 4.59 -0.28 -10.14
C VAL A 136 5.13 0.47 -11.34
N VAL A 137 4.88 -0.09 -12.52
CA VAL A 137 5.18 0.51 -13.81
C VAL A 137 3.87 0.74 -14.57
N ALA A 138 3.68 1.94 -15.09
CA ALA A 138 2.46 2.35 -15.76
C ALA A 138 2.74 2.99 -17.12
N GLY A 139 1.87 2.78 -18.10
CA GLY A 139 1.95 3.43 -19.42
C GLY A 139 0.87 2.93 -20.37
N THR A 140 1.01 3.25 -21.66
CA THR A 140 0.15 2.78 -22.77
C THR A 140 0.78 1.60 -23.53
N LEU A 141 1.81 0.98 -22.94
CA LEU A 141 2.62 -0.09 -23.51
C LEU A 141 2.02 -1.48 -23.23
N PRO A 142 2.47 -2.54 -23.94
CA PRO A 142 1.98 -3.89 -23.71
C PRO A 142 2.12 -4.35 -22.25
N GLU A 143 1.08 -5.01 -21.75
CA GLU A 143 1.02 -5.50 -20.37
C GLU A 143 2.22 -6.37 -19.98
N ALA A 144 2.61 -7.31 -20.85
CA ALA A 144 3.71 -8.22 -20.58
C ALA A 144 5.05 -7.47 -20.38
N ASP A 145 5.28 -6.39 -21.12
CA ASP A 145 6.51 -5.60 -21.04
C ASP A 145 6.53 -4.80 -19.73
N LEU A 146 5.37 -4.24 -19.32
CA LEU A 146 5.22 -3.53 -18.05
C LEU A 146 5.39 -4.45 -16.84
N VAL A 147 4.82 -5.66 -16.88
CA VAL A 147 5.02 -6.68 -15.83
C VAL A 147 6.48 -7.09 -15.75
N THR A 148 7.13 -7.35 -16.89
CA THR A 148 8.56 -7.68 -16.95
C THR A 148 9.41 -6.56 -16.36
N ALA A 149 9.13 -5.29 -16.73
CA ALA A 149 9.85 -4.14 -16.19
C ALA A 149 9.64 -3.97 -14.69
N ALA A 150 8.41 -4.16 -14.19
CA ALA A 150 8.10 -4.08 -12.76
C ALA A 150 8.78 -5.20 -11.95
N GLY A 151 8.94 -6.39 -12.55
CA GLY A 151 9.64 -7.52 -11.95
C GLY A 151 11.16 -7.38 -11.90
N ASP A 152 11.76 -6.31 -12.42
CA ASP A 152 13.22 -6.14 -12.39
C ASP A 152 13.72 -5.84 -10.97
N GLU A 153 14.46 -6.80 -10.40
CA GLU A 153 15.04 -6.74 -9.04
C GLU A 153 16.01 -5.56 -8.82
N ARG A 154 16.40 -4.83 -9.87
CA ARG A 154 17.22 -3.60 -9.73
C ARG A 154 16.39 -2.38 -9.32
N LEU A 155 15.07 -2.43 -9.47
CA LEU A 155 14.16 -1.36 -9.05
C LEU A 155 13.92 -1.40 -7.54
N ILE A 156 14.93 -1.00 -6.76
CA ILE A 156 14.93 -1.06 -5.30
C ILE A 156 14.95 0.32 -4.64
N LEU A 157 14.25 0.47 -3.52
CA LEU A 157 14.31 1.68 -2.71
C LEU A 157 15.74 1.92 -2.18
N PRO A 158 16.32 3.10 -2.44
CA PRO A 158 17.67 3.42 -1.99
C PRO A 158 17.71 3.89 -0.53
N GLY A 159 18.90 3.82 0.07
CA GLY A 159 19.16 4.24 1.45
C GLY A 159 18.84 3.15 2.47
N ASP A 160 19.05 3.47 3.76
CA ASP A 160 18.94 2.51 4.87
C ASP A 160 17.66 1.68 4.75
N THR A 161 17.81 0.35 4.86
CA THR A 161 16.75 -0.63 4.63
C THR A 161 15.42 -0.12 5.22
N PRO A 162 14.39 0.11 4.37
CA PRO A 162 13.08 0.43 4.89
C PRO A 162 12.69 -0.68 5.88
N PRO A 163 12.01 -0.36 6.99
CA PRO A 163 11.49 -1.43 7.84
C PRO A 163 10.65 -2.35 6.96
N VAL A 164 10.98 -3.65 6.99
CA VAL A 164 10.30 -4.71 6.22
C VAL A 164 8.81 -4.49 6.38
N SER A 165 8.11 -4.32 5.24
CA SER A 165 6.66 -4.19 5.28
C SER A 165 6.09 -5.49 5.81
N PRO A 166 5.14 -5.42 6.76
CA PRO A 166 4.52 -6.64 7.25
C PRO A 166 3.80 -7.34 6.09
N PRO A 167 3.74 -8.69 6.10
CA PRO A 167 3.07 -9.45 5.07
C PRO A 167 1.64 -8.97 4.83
N THR A 168 1.29 -8.69 3.58
CA THR A 168 -0.03 -8.17 3.19
C THR A 168 -1.16 -9.03 3.77
N LEU A 169 -2.10 -8.39 4.47
CA LEU A 169 -3.30 -9.06 4.95
C LEU A 169 -4.29 -9.23 3.80
N ASP A 170 -4.75 -10.46 3.57
CA ASP A 170 -5.86 -10.73 2.65
C ASP A 170 -7.13 -9.99 3.12
N PRO A 171 -7.67 -9.03 2.35
CA PRO A 171 -8.77 -8.19 2.80
C PRO A 171 -10.05 -8.98 3.11
N GLU A 172 -10.35 -10.05 2.37
CA GLU A 172 -11.55 -10.86 2.58
C GLU A 172 -11.43 -11.77 3.82
N THR A 173 -10.26 -12.34 4.05
CA THR A 173 -9.97 -13.13 5.25
C THR A 173 -10.01 -12.24 6.49
N PHE A 174 -9.44 -11.04 6.42
CA PHE A 174 -9.55 -10.03 7.49
C PHE A 174 -11.00 -9.58 7.72
N ALA A 175 -11.78 -9.40 6.64
CA ALA A 175 -13.17 -8.99 6.74
C ALA A 175 -14.06 -10.08 7.34
N SER A 176 -14.00 -11.30 6.80
CA SER A 176 -14.78 -12.45 7.27
C SER A 176 -14.49 -12.79 8.73
N SER A 177 -13.23 -12.68 9.16
CA SER A 177 -12.87 -12.96 10.55
C SER A 177 -13.26 -11.85 11.51
N GLY A 178 -13.20 -10.59 11.08
CA GLY A 178 -13.78 -9.48 11.84
C GLY A 178 -15.29 -9.64 12.01
N GLU A 179 -16.00 -10.07 10.97
CA GLU A 179 -17.44 -10.39 11.08
C GLU A 179 -17.67 -11.53 12.07
N ALA A 180 -16.92 -12.63 11.98
CA ALA A 180 -17.05 -13.76 12.88
C ALA A 180 -16.77 -13.40 14.36
N ALA A 181 -15.79 -12.54 14.63
CA ALA A 181 -15.41 -12.15 15.99
C ALA A 181 -16.34 -11.07 16.58
N LEU A 182 -16.83 -10.14 15.75
CA LEU A 182 -17.57 -8.96 16.20
C LEU A 182 -19.09 -9.16 16.18
N ILE A 183 -19.61 -10.01 15.29
CA ILE A 183 -21.04 -10.23 15.02
C ILE A 183 -21.44 -11.66 15.41
N PRO A 184 -21.92 -11.91 16.63
CA PRO A 184 -22.38 -13.22 17.05
C PRO A 184 -23.74 -13.57 16.42
N ALA A 185 -24.14 -14.83 16.59
CA ALA A 185 -25.47 -15.30 16.21
C ALA A 185 -26.59 -14.42 16.81
N GLY A 186 -27.57 -14.06 15.98
CA GLY A 186 -28.70 -13.18 16.35
C GLY A 186 -28.46 -11.69 16.07
N GLU A 187 -27.25 -11.31 15.71
CA GLU A 187 -26.91 -9.97 15.23
C GLU A 187 -26.67 -10.01 13.71
N SER A 188 -26.79 -8.87 13.04
CA SER A 188 -26.53 -8.77 11.60
C SER A 188 -25.65 -7.56 11.28
N PHE A 189 -24.90 -7.68 10.19
CA PHE A 189 -24.02 -6.62 9.70
C PHE A 189 -24.21 -6.44 8.19
N ALA A 190 -24.65 -5.24 7.81
CA ALA A 190 -24.77 -4.85 6.40
C ALA A 190 -23.51 -4.07 5.99
N ARG A 191 -22.58 -4.74 5.31
CA ARG A 191 -21.32 -4.15 4.82
C ARG A 191 -21.63 -3.06 3.79
N THR A 192 -21.06 -1.87 3.96
CA THR A 192 -21.29 -0.71 3.07
C THR A 192 -20.12 -0.36 2.17
N SER A 193 -18.92 -0.89 2.45
CA SER A 193 -17.76 -0.81 1.55
C SER A 193 -16.67 -1.81 1.98
N LEU A 194 -16.03 -2.44 1.01
CA LEU A 194 -14.68 -3.00 1.13
C LEU A 194 -13.69 -1.97 0.60
N SER A 195 -12.58 -1.81 1.31
CA SER A 195 -11.38 -1.19 0.76
C SER A 195 -10.35 -2.28 0.49
N ARG A 196 -9.47 -2.07 -0.50
CA ARG A 196 -8.25 -2.90 -0.67
C ARG A 196 -7.28 -2.77 0.51
N ALA A 197 -7.37 -1.67 1.26
CA ALA A 197 -6.80 -1.64 2.61
C ALA A 197 -7.72 -2.50 3.50
N PRO A 198 -7.18 -3.38 4.36
CA PRO A 198 -7.95 -4.27 5.25
C PRO A 198 -8.83 -3.43 6.18
N ALA A 199 -10.00 -3.01 5.70
CA ALA A 199 -10.88 -2.05 6.32
C ALA A 199 -12.31 -2.34 5.91
N VAL A 200 -13.15 -2.53 6.92
CA VAL A 200 -14.54 -2.90 6.77
C VAL A 200 -15.39 -1.90 7.53
N ARG A 201 -16.52 -1.54 6.92
CA ARG A 201 -17.52 -0.67 7.52
C ARG A 201 -18.92 -1.15 7.16
N GLY A 202 -19.85 -1.01 8.08
CA GLY A 202 -21.22 -1.40 7.85
C GLY A 202 -22.15 -0.97 8.98
N THR A 203 -23.42 -1.28 8.80
CA THR A 203 -24.46 -1.07 9.80
C THR A 203 -24.61 -2.34 10.62
N TRP A 204 -24.43 -2.21 11.93
CA TRP A 204 -24.69 -3.27 12.89
C TRP A 204 -26.14 -3.18 13.37
N ALA A 205 -26.82 -4.32 13.41
CA ALA A 205 -28.19 -4.43 13.90
C ALA A 205 -28.34 -5.62 14.86
N VAL A 206 -29.26 -5.47 15.80
CA VAL A 206 -29.62 -6.50 16.80
C VAL A 206 -31.13 -6.70 16.71
N ASP A 207 -31.57 -7.95 16.53
CA ASP A 207 -32.98 -8.29 16.33
C ASP A 207 -33.63 -7.50 15.17
N GLY A 208 -32.85 -7.24 14.11
CA GLY A 208 -33.27 -6.47 12.94
C GLY A 208 -33.37 -4.95 13.16
N ILE A 209 -32.95 -4.44 14.32
CA ILE A 209 -32.94 -3.00 14.63
C ILE A 209 -31.52 -2.46 14.49
N ASP A 210 -31.36 -1.47 13.60
CA ASP A 210 -30.12 -0.74 13.41
C ASP A 210 -29.65 -0.07 14.70
N ARG A 211 -28.41 -0.38 15.09
CA ARG A 211 -27.76 0.14 16.30
C ARG A 211 -26.74 1.22 15.99
N GLY A 212 -26.12 1.15 14.81
CA GLY A 212 -25.21 2.18 14.33
C GLY A 212 -24.17 1.63 13.38
N THR A 213 -23.14 2.44 13.13
CA THR A 213 -22.00 2.03 12.32
C THR A 213 -21.01 1.26 13.19
N LEU A 214 -20.59 0.10 12.68
CA LEU A 214 -19.42 -0.64 13.15
C LEU A 214 -18.39 -0.68 12.03
N SER A 215 -17.12 -0.51 12.38
CA SER A 215 -16.02 -0.59 11.42
C SER A 215 -14.76 -1.13 12.08
N TRP A 216 -13.95 -1.84 11.32
CA TRP A 216 -12.62 -2.26 11.74
C TRP A 216 -11.63 -2.11 10.60
N SER A 217 -10.36 -1.90 10.94
CA SER A 217 -9.30 -1.69 9.95
C SER A 217 -7.94 -2.07 10.49
N ALA A 218 -7.04 -2.54 9.64
CA ALA A 218 -5.63 -2.71 9.93
C ALA A 218 -4.79 -1.74 9.09
N ALA A 219 -3.70 -1.24 9.67
CA ALA A 219 -2.73 -0.40 8.98
C ALA A 219 -1.32 -0.87 9.35
N PRO A 220 -0.41 -1.07 8.38
CA PRO A 220 0.98 -1.43 8.67
C PRO A 220 1.66 -0.44 9.62
N ILE A 221 2.37 -0.96 10.62
CA ILE A 221 3.23 -0.17 11.51
C ILE A 221 4.64 -0.26 10.95
N TYR A 222 5.24 0.88 10.64
CA TYR A 222 6.63 0.92 10.13
C TYR A 222 7.63 1.40 11.18
N SER A 223 7.20 2.24 12.11
CA SER A 223 7.98 2.68 13.26
C SER A 223 7.07 3.33 14.31
N GLY A 224 7.20 2.94 15.58
CA GLY A 224 6.70 3.75 16.70
C GLY A 224 5.17 3.78 16.94
N GLY A 225 4.45 2.70 16.64
CA GLY A 225 2.99 2.63 16.86
C GLY A 225 2.18 3.59 15.97
N GLY A 226 0.89 3.35 15.85
CA GLY A 226 -0.05 4.16 15.07
C GLY A 226 -0.97 5.02 15.94
N TRP A 227 -0.86 4.94 17.27
CA TRP A 227 -1.74 5.66 18.18
C TRP A 227 -1.38 7.12 18.35
N SER A 228 -2.39 7.98 18.28
CA SER A 228 -2.29 9.37 18.68
C SER A 228 -3.67 9.84 19.11
N CYS A 229 -3.75 10.55 20.24
CA CYS A 229 -5.02 11.11 20.68
C CYS A 229 -5.40 12.33 19.82
N LEU A 230 -6.18 12.09 18.77
CA LEU A 230 -6.56 13.13 17.82
C LEU A 230 -7.62 14.09 18.40
N LYS A 231 -7.68 15.31 17.87
CA LYS A 231 -8.74 16.31 18.22
C LYS A 231 -10.18 15.81 17.97
N GLY A 232 -10.33 14.74 17.18
CA GLY A 232 -11.59 14.03 16.96
C GLY A 232 -12.11 13.31 18.22
N TYR A 233 -11.21 12.94 19.11
CA TYR A 233 -11.52 12.18 20.31
C TYR A 233 -11.88 13.14 21.46
N ARG A 234 -12.80 12.70 22.31
CA ARG A 234 -13.18 13.41 23.53
C ARG A 234 -12.21 13.08 24.66
N THR A 235 -11.83 11.81 24.76
CA THR A 235 -10.91 11.26 25.74
C THR A 235 -10.20 10.06 25.12
N CYS A 236 -8.96 9.83 25.54
CA CYS A 236 -8.14 8.68 25.18
C CYS A 236 -7.60 8.06 26.47
N VAL A 237 -7.58 6.74 26.54
CA VAL A 237 -7.08 5.98 27.69
C VAL A 237 -6.31 4.79 27.16
N ASP A 238 -5.15 4.52 27.75
CA ASP A 238 -4.38 3.32 27.48
C ASP A 238 -4.73 2.29 28.55
N LEU A 239 -5.03 1.07 28.12
CA LEU A 239 -5.43 -0.04 28.97
C LEU A 239 -4.39 -1.14 28.85
N GLN A 240 -3.95 -1.67 29.99
CA GLN A 240 -3.10 -2.85 30.04
C GLN A 240 -4.01 -4.09 30.04
N VAL A 241 -3.78 -5.01 29.12
CA VAL A 241 -4.58 -6.23 28.92
C VAL A 241 -3.65 -7.42 28.83
N GLU A 242 -3.97 -8.52 29.51
CA GLU A 242 -3.24 -9.78 29.36
C GLU A 242 -3.72 -10.52 28.12
N VAL A 243 -2.80 -10.83 27.22
CA VAL A 243 -3.00 -11.62 26.00
C VAL A 243 -1.91 -12.69 25.97
N ASP A 244 -2.31 -13.96 25.96
CA ASP A 244 -1.40 -15.12 25.93
C ASP A 244 -0.26 -15.10 26.97
N GLY A 245 -0.52 -14.50 28.13
CA GLY A 245 0.43 -14.39 29.24
C GLY A 245 1.38 -13.21 29.18
N GLU A 246 1.20 -12.31 28.20
CA GLU A 246 1.91 -11.04 28.09
C GLU A 246 0.96 -9.86 28.31
N THR A 247 1.43 -8.85 29.07
CA THR A 247 0.71 -7.59 29.23
C THR A 247 0.92 -6.71 28.00
N VAL A 248 -0.14 -6.48 27.22
CA VAL A 248 -0.13 -5.58 26.07
C VAL A 248 -0.91 -4.30 26.35
N THR A 249 -0.52 -3.21 25.68
CA THR A 249 -1.27 -1.94 25.75
C THR A 249 -2.29 -1.84 24.63
N VAL A 250 -3.57 -1.70 24.99
CA VAL A 250 -4.65 -1.41 24.06
C VAL A 250 -5.20 -0.01 24.31
N HIS A 251 -5.37 0.76 23.24
CA HIS A 251 -5.82 2.13 23.29
C HIS A 251 -7.33 2.23 23.12
N LEU A 252 -7.99 3.00 23.99
CA LEU A 252 -9.42 3.28 23.94
C LEU A 252 -9.66 4.79 23.79
N ALA A 253 -10.35 5.19 22.73
CA ALA A 253 -10.85 6.55 22.55
C ALA A 253 -12.37 6.62 22.62
N ARG A 254 -12.89 7.71 23.19
CA ARG A 254 -14.30 8.09 23.07
C ARG A 254 -14.45 9.10 21.94
N LEU A 255 -15.33 8.82 20.98
CA LEU A 255 -15.53 9.70 19.83
C LEU A 255 -16.42 10.90 20.20
N ARG A 256 -16.12 12.07 19.63
CA ARG A 256 -16.99 13.25 19.78
C ARG A 256 -18.29 13.08 18.98
N PRO A 257 -19.40 13.74 19.37
CA PRO A 257 -20.69 13.63 18.66
C PRO A 257 -20.62 13.98 17.17
N ARG A 258 -19.76 14.94 16.78
CA ARG A 258 -19.53 15.31 15.37
C ARG A 258 -18.98 14.17 14.49
N LEU A 259 -18.46 13.10 15.11
CA LEU A 259 -17.98 11.89 14.44
C LEU A 259 -18.96 10.71 14.63
N GLY A 260 -20.23 11.00 14.93
CA GLY A 260 -21.25 9.99 15.24
C GLY A 260 -21.32 9.60 16.73
N GLY A 261 -20.35 10.00 17.55
CA GLY A 261 -20.25 9.52 18.93
C GLY A 261 -19.73 8.08 19.01
N GLY A 262 -19.93 7.41 20.15
CA GLY A 262 -19.41 6.05 20.37
C GLY A 262 -17.96 5.99 20.89
N TRP A 263 -17.19 5.02 20.39
CA TRP A 263 -15.83 4.72 20.84
C TRP A 263 -14.98 4.02 19.76
N LEU A 264 -13.68 3.99 19.97
CA LEU A 264 -12.69 3.27 19.16
C LEU A 264 -11.71 2.53 20.08
N VAL A 265 -11.41 1.28 19.75
CA VAL A 265 -10.36 0.45 20.36
C VAL A 265 -9.28 0.23 19.31
N GLN A 266 -8.01 0.34 19.70
CA GLN A 266 -6.86 0.11 18.83
C GLN A 266 -5.77 -0.65 19.57
N TYR A 267 -5.20 -1.66 18.92
CA TYR A 267 -3.97 -2.30 19.35
C TYR A 267 -2.87 -2.01 18.33
N ASP A 268 -1.74 -1.50 18.80
CA ASP A 268 -0.53 -1.33 18.01
C ASP A 268 0.31 -2.59 18.14
N GLY A 269 -0.01 -3.60 17.33
CA GLY A 269 0.67 -4.88 17.35
C GLY A 269 2.07 -4.84 16.72
N PRO A 270 2.74 -6.00 16.61
CA PRO A 270 4.09 -6.09 16.04
C PRO A 270 4.17 -5.56 14.61
N SER A 271 3.12 -5.81 13.82
CA SER A 271 3.11 -5.58 12.38
C SER A 271 2.00 -4.64 11.95
N TYR A 272 0.83 -4.72 12.57
CA TYR A 272 -0.33 -3.92 12.21
C TYR A 272 -0.92 -3.16 13.40
N ALA A 273 -1.34 -1.93 13.16
CA ALA A 273 -2.25 -1.19 14.02
C ALA A 273 -3.68 -1.59 13.65
N VAL A 274 -4.31 -2.42 14.48
CA VAL A 274 -5.67 -2.91 14.24
C VAL A 274 -6.65 -2.10 15.08
N ARG A 275 -7.72 -1.63 14.45
CA ARG A 275 -8.71 -0.72 15.03
C ARG A 275 -10.10 -1.31 14.88
N VAL A 276 -10.93 -1.11 15.89
CA VAL A 276 -12.38 -1.33 15.84
C VAL A 276 -13.06 -0.09 16.39
N ALA A 277 -14.07 0.43 15.69
CA ALA A 277 -14.84 1.58 16.11
C ALA A 277 -16.34 1.29 15.97
N SER A 278 -17.11 1.79 16.94
CA SER A 278 -18.57 1.74 16.90
C SER A 278 -19.15 3.10 17.28
N THR A 279 -20.16 3.55 16.53
CA THR A 279 -20.93 4.73 16.91
C THR A 279 -21.94 4.43 18.02
N ASP A 280 -22.33 3.17 18.19
CA ASP A 280 -23.15 2.73 19.33
C ASP A 280 -22.26 2.50 20.57
N ARG A 281 -22.61 3.17 21.68
CA ARG A 281 -21.90 3.04 22.94
C ARG A 281 -22.12 1.69 23.63
N THR A 282 -23.19 0.99 23.25
CA THR A 282 -23.59 -0.30 23.82
C THR A 282 -22.89 -1.49 23.16
N PHE A 283 -22.24 -1.29 21.99
CA PHE A 283 -21.46 -2.37 21.36
C PHE A 283 -20.40 -2.92 22.34
N PRO A 284 -20.28 -4.24 22.54
CA PRO A 284 -19.40 -4.80 23.56
C PRO A 284 -17.91 -4.64 23.22
N LYS A 285 -17.22 -3.73 23.94
CA LYS A 285 -15.77 -3.50 23.75
C LYS A 285 -14.92 -4.75 23.92
N LYS A 286 -15.34 -5.72 24.74
CA LYS A 286 -14.63 -6.99 24.95
C LYS A 286 -14.45 -7.78 23.64
N ARG A 287 -15.44 -7.73 22.73
CA ARG A 287 -15.33 -8.36 21.40
C ARG A 287 -14.25 -7.67 20.56
N ALA A 288 -14.26 -6.33 20.57
CA ALA A 288 -13.23 -5.55 19.90
C ALA A 288 -11.84 -5.78 20.48
N PHE A 289 -11.69 -5.86 21.81
CA PHE A 289 -10.41 -6.20 22.45
C PHE A 289 -9.88 -7.54 21.95
N GLY A 290 -10.68 -8.59 22.01
CA GLY A 290 -10.26 -9.92 21.54
C GLY A 290 -9.87 -9.93 20.07
N PHE A 291 -10.60 -9.22 19.21
CA PHE A 291 -10.27 -9.15 17.79
C PHE A 291 -9.01 -8.34 17.49
N VAL A 292 -8.82 -7.17 18.11
CA VAL A 292 -7.65 -6.33 17.78
C VAL A 292 -6.33 -6.95 18.25
N THR A 293 -6.36 -7.81 19.27
CA THR A 293 -5.18 -8.51 19.81
C THR A 293 -5.08 -9.96 19.32
N ASP A 294 -5.85 -10.36 18.31
CA ASP A 294 -5.80 -11.72 17.77
C ASP A 294 -4.55 -11.89 16.89
N ASP A 295 -3.71 -12.86 17.26
CA ASP A 295 -2.46 -13.20 16.57
C ASP A 295 -2.68 -13.60 15.10
N ALA A 296 -3.87 -14.07 14.73
CA ALA A 296 -4.20 -14.43 13.34
C ALA A 296 -4.03 -13.27 12.35
N TRP A 297 -4.09 -12.01 12.82
CA TRP A 297 -3.92 -10.79 12.01
C TRP A 297 -2.60 -10.05 12.27
N GLN A 298 -1.75 -10.58 13.14
CA GLN A 298 -0.48 -9.96 13.56
C GLN A 298 0.69 -10.87 13.17
N PRO A 299 1.01 -11.00 11.86
CA PRO A 299 2.20 -11.76 11.47
C PRO A 299 3.42 -11.17 12.18
N VAL A 300 4.22 -12.03 12.81
CA VAL A 300 5.49 -11.62 13.40
C VAL A 300 6.42 -11.21 12.26
N ARG A 301 7.14 -10.10 12.42
CA ARG A 301 8.14 -9.63 11.45
C ARG A 301 9.37 -10.51 11.42
#